data_AF-A0A426TSK5-F1
#
_entry.id   AF-A0A426TSK5-F1
#
_cell.length_a   1.000
_cell.length_b   1.000
_cell.length_c   1.000
_cell.angle_alpha   90.00
_cell.angle_beta   90.00
_cell.angle_gamma   90.00
#
_symmetry.space_group_name_H-M   'P 1'
#
loop_
_entity.id
_entity.type
_entity.pdbx_description
1 polymer ?
#
loop_
_entity_poly.entity_id
_entity_poly.type
_entity_poly.pdbx_seq_one_letter_code
_entity_poly.pdbx_strand_id
1 'polypeptide(L)'
;MPPDAVDLTLAIRSGAGGYFAEAHLINPQSEAPITLATEVALAFDLQGLLALRLDRVGYGKALTSQLFHAPALREAWQQARALADGLNAPLRFRLRLALNAPELHALRWEALHDPLTHAPLALNERLRLVRELASSETRPLTLAPKPALRALLAVANPRNAADYGLAELDVDGEAARARRALGDLPLTLVP
;
A
#
# COMPACT_ATOMS: atom_id res chain seq x y z
N MET A 1 -7.93 -2.32 -19.52
CA MET A 1 -7.86 -1.28 -18.47
C MET A 1 -7.78 -1.97 -17.12
N PRO A 2 -7.09 -1.42 -16.11
CA PRO A 2 -7.30 -1.88 -14.74
C PRO A 2 -8.80 -1.78 -14.41
N PRO A 3 -9.36 -2.69 -13.59
CA PRO A 3 -10.75 -2.59 -13.18
C PRO A 3 -10.97 -1.25 -12.49
N ASP A 4 -12.08 -0.63 -12.84
CA ASP A 4 -12.62 0.56 -12.20
C ASP A 4 -12.76 0.29 -10.69
N ALA A 5 -12.09 1.10 -9.88
CA ALA A 5 -11.97 0.91 -8.44
C ALA A 5 -12.74 2.02 -7.70
N VAL A 6 -13.29 1.69 -6.54
CA VAL A 6 -13.75 2.72 -5.59
C VAL A 6 -12.51 3.36 -4.98
N ASP A 7 -12.43 4.68 -5.03
CA ASP A 7 -11.28 5.43 -4.53
C ASP A 7 -11.66 6.15 -3.24
N LEU A 8 -11.03 5.79 -2.13
CA LEU A 8 -11.05 6.57 -0.89
C LEU A 8 -9.72 7.29 -0.74
N THR A 9 -9.75 8.61 -0.77
CA THR A 9 -8.58 9.45 -0.55
C THR A 9 -8.65 10.07 0.85
N LEU A 10 -7.60 9.88 1.64
CA LEU A 10 -7.31 10.72 2.80
C LEU A 10 -6.20 11.70 2.45
N ALA A 11 -6.54 12.98 2.43
CA ALA A 11 -5.59 14.06 2.29
C ALA A 11 -5.24 14.61 3.67
N ILE A 12 -4.00 14.39 4.11
CA ILE A 12 -3.47 14.84 5.39
C ILE A 12 -2.61 16.08 5.14
N ARG A 13 -3.11 17.24 5.54
CA ARG A 13 -2.39 18.53 5.52
C ARG A 13 -1.73 18.79 6.87
N SER A 14 -0.63 19.55 6.86
CA SER A 14 -0.07 20.18 8.06
C SER A 14 -0.64 21.60 8.18
N GLY A 15 -1.02 22.00 9.40
CA GLY A 15 -1.54 23.34 9.69
C GLY A 15 -1.00 23.89 11.02
N ALA A 16 -1.45 25.08 11.40
CA ALA A 16 -1.14 25.65 12.71
C ALA A 16 -1.77 24.77 13.80
N GLY A 17 -0.93 24.06 14.56
CA GLY A 17 -1.38 23.23 15.69
C GLY A 17 -1.53 21.73 15.41
N GLY A 18 -1.15 21.22 14.24
CA GLY A 18 -1.12 19.77 13.98
C GLY A 18 -1.46 19.39 12.55
N TYR A 19 -1.97 18.16 12.39
CA TYR A 19 -2.39 17.64 11.10
C TYR A 19 -3.91 17.63 10.99
N PHE A 20 -4.41 17.78 9.77
CA PHE A 20 -5.84 17.70 9.47
C PHE A 20 -6.06 16.80 8.27
N ALA A 21 -7.08 15.96 8.34
CA ALA A 21 -7.47 15.06 7.27
C ALA A 21 -8.77 15.50 6.61
N GLU A 22 -8.82 15.31 5.30
CA GLU A 22 -10.05 15.28 4.52
C GLU A 22 -10.22 13.91 3.88
N ALA A 23 -11.46 13.43 3.85
CA ALA A 23 -11.81 12.18 3.21
C ALA A 23 -12.68 12.43 1.98
N HIS A 24 -12.24 11.91 0.84
CA HIS A 24 -12.93 12.04 -0.45
C HIS A 24 -13.16 10.66 -1.05
N LEU A 25 -14.37 10.39 -1.51
CA LEU A 25 -14.78 9.14 -2.15
C LEU A 25 -15.09 9.39 -3.62
N ILE A 26 -14.54 8.58 -4.51
CA ILE A 26 -14.91 8.59 -5.93
C ILE A 26 -15.51 7.22 -6.25
N ASN A 27 -16.74 7.25 -6.79
CA ASN A 27 -17.40 6.08 -7.33
C ASN A 27 -16.93 5.90 -8.78
N PRO A 28 -16.43 4.74 -9.19
CA PRO A 28 -16.05 4.55 -10.61
C PRO A 28 -17.20 4.77 -11.59
N GLN A 29 -18.44 4.57 -11.16
CA GLN A 29 -19.65 4.77 -11.97
C GLN A 29 -20.13 6.23 -11.96
N SER A 30 -19.55 7.06 -11.10
CA SER A 30 -19.88 8.49 -10.95
C SER A 30 -18.60 9.24 -10.59
N GLU A 31 -17.95 9.82 -11.59
CA GLU A 31 -16.63 10.48 -11.44
C GLU A 31 -16.66 11.74 -10.55
N ALA A 32 -17.82 12.16 -10.04
CA ALA A 32 -17.93 13.27 -9.11
C ALA A 32 -17.45 12.86 -7.70
N PRO A 33 -16.39 13.50 -7.15
CA PRO A 33 -15.93 13.20 -5.81
C PRO A 33 -16.97 13.61 -4.76
N ILE A 34 -17.19 12.75 -3.77
CA ILE A 34 -18.01 13.01 -2.59
C ILE A 34 -17.08 13.28 -1.41
N THR A 35 -17.24 14.42 -0.76
CA THR A 35 -16.52 14.72 0.48
C THR A 35 -17.23 14.04 1.66
N LEU A 36 -16.53 13.12 2.32
CA LEU A 36 -17.05 12.35 3.46
C LEU A 36 -16.66 12.96 4.81
N ALA A 37 -15.53 13.65 4.88
CA ALA A 37 -15.07 14.33 6.08
C ALA A 37 -14.15 15.51 5.72
N THR A 38 -14.20 16.59 6.49
CA THR A 38 -13.37 17.79 6.31
C THR A 38 -12.73 18.21 7.63
N GLU A 39 -11.53 18.79 7.56
CA GLU A 39 -10.81 19.39 8.71
C GLU A 39 -10.72 18.48 9.95
N VAL A 40 -10.56 17.16 9.75
CA VAL A 40 -10.48 16.21 10.87
C VAL A 40 -9.10 16.28 11.50
N ALA A 41 -9.01 16.80 12.73
CA ALA A 41 -7.75 16.87 13.46
C ALA A 41 -7.13 15.47 13.66
N LEU A 42 -5.82 15.38 13.43
CA LEU A 42 -5.02 14.18 13.59
C LEU A 42 -3.79 14.48 14.45
N ALA A 43 -3.44 13.53 15.30
CA ALA A 43 -2.22 13.55 16.10
C ALA A 43 -1.54 12.19 16.00
N PHE A 44 -0.23 12.19 15.81
CA PHE A 44 0.58 10.98 15.78
C PHE A 44 1.60 11.00 16.90
N ASP A 45 1.58 9.97 17.75
CA ASP A 45 2.65 9.73 18.72
C ASP A 45 3.84 9.08 18.01
N LEU A 46 4.67 9.93 17.40
CA LEU A 46 5.82 9.51 16.61
C LEU A 46 6.84 8.73 17.44
N GLN A 47 7.00 9.09 18.72
CA GLN A 47 7.94 8.40 19.61
C GLN A 47 7.42 7.02 20.01
N GLY A 48 6.12 6.91 20.34
CA GLY A 48 5.48 5.61 20.59
C GLY A 48 5.52 4.69 19.37
N LEU A 49 5.26 5.23 18.18
CA LEU A 49 5.38 4.48 16.93
C LEU A 49 6.84 4.03 16.68
N LEU A 50 7.82 4.90 16.92
CA LEU A 50 9.24 4.56 16.77
C LEU A 50 9.67 3.46 17.74
N ALA A 51 9.18 3.48 18.99
CA ALA A 51 9.44 2.45 19.98
C ALA A 51 8.94 1.07 19.52
N LEU A 52 7.85 1.03 18.74
CA LEU A 52 7.27 -0.19 18.17
C LEU A 52 7.91 -0.64 16.85
N ARG A 53 8.99 -0.01 16.37
CA ARG A 53 9.55 -0.27 15.03
C ARG A 53 9.94 -1.74 14.74
N LEU A 54 10.17 -2.55 15.77
CA LEU A 54 10.48 -3.98 15.65
C LEU A 54 9.25 -4.89 15.81
N ASP A 55 8.17 -4.39 16.43
CA ASP A 55 6.89 -5.08 16.53
C ASP A 55 5.96 -4.58 15.41
N ARG A 56 5.95 -5.28 14.28
CA ARG A 56 5.13 -4.88 13.12
C ARG A 56 3.64 -4.86 13.42
N VAL A 57 3.14 -5.80 14.22
CA VAL A 57 1.71 -5.91 14.52
C VAL A 57 1.30 -4.81 15.49
N GLY A 58 2.07 -4.59 16.57
CA GLY A 58 1.84 -3.49 17.50
C GLY A 58 1.93 -2.13 16.82
N TYR A 59 2.95 -1.91 15.99
CA TYR A 59 3.11 -0.69 15.20
C TYR A 59 1.87 -0.42 14.33
N GLY A 60 1.43 -1.43 13.58
CA GLY A 60 0.29 -1.30 12.67
C GLY A 60 -1.01 -0.99 13.39
N LYS A 61 -1.27 -1.65 14.52
CA LYS A 61 -2.44 -1.36 15.38
C LYS A 61 -2.38 0.05 15.95
N ALA A 62 -1.23 0.49 16.45
CA ALA A 62 -1.05 1.83 16.99
C ALA A 62 -1.26 2.91 15.91
N LEU A 63 -0.67 2.74 14.73
CA LEU A 63 -0.82 3.67 13.62
C LEU A 63 -2.28 3.74 13.12
N THR A 64 -2.94 2.59 12.95
CA THR A 64 -4.37 2.54 12.60
C THR A 64 -5.23 3.24 13.64
N SER A 65 -4.97 3.00 14.93
CA SER A 65 -5.75 3.63 16.00
C SER A 65 -5.59 5.15 16.01
N GLN A 66 -4.39 5.67 15.73
CA GLN A 66 -4.13 7.12 15.64
C GLN A 66 -4.79 7.74 14.39
N LEU A 67 -4.65 7.11 13.22
CA LEU A 67 -5.25 7.59 11.97
C LEU A 67 -6.79 7.58 12.02
N PHE A 68 -7.37 6.51 12.55
CA PHE A 68 -8.82 6.34 12.64
C PHE A 68 -9.36 6.66 14.04
N HIS A 69 -8.70 7.53 14.81
CA HIS A 69 -9.17 7.96 16.12
C HIS A 69 -10.50 8.71 16.04
N ALA A 70 -10.65 9.57 15.02
CA ALA A 70 -11.88 10.32 14.79
C ALA A 70 -12.99 9.44 14.19
N PRO A 71 -14.23 9.50 14.71
CA PRO A 71 -15.37 8.76 14.15
C PRO A 71 -15.58 9.02 12.66
N ALA A 72 -15.46 10.27 12.22
CA ALA A 72 -15.66 10.67 10.82
C ALA A 72 -14.77 9.90 9.82
N LEU A 73 -13.51 9.58 10.20
CA LEU A 73 -12.63 8.81 9.33
C LEU A 73 -12.98 7.32 9.32
N ARG A 74 -13.49 6.77 10.44
CA ARG A 74 -14.01 5.39 10.49
C ARG A 74 -15.28 5.26 9.65
N GLU A 75 -16.16 6.25 9.71
CA GLU A 75 -17.39 6.32 8.91
C GLU A 75 -17.06 6.44 7.42
N ALA A 76 -16.12 7.33 7.05
CA ALA A 76 -15.67 7.46 5.67
C ALA A 76 -15.10 6.13 5.13
N TRP A 77 -14.33 5.43 5.95
CA TRP A 77 -13.80 4.11 5.63
C TRP A 77 -14.90 3.05 5.46
N GLN A 78 -15.87 3.00 6.36
CA GLN A 78 -17.02 2.10 6.27
C GLN A 78 -17.82 2.33 4.99
N GLN A 79 -18.10 3.59 4.64
CA GLN A 79 -18.84 3.94 3.43
C GLN A 79 -18.10 3.52 2.17
N ALA A 80 -16.79 3.79 2.10
CA ALA A 80 -15.98 3.39 0.95
C ALA A 80 -15.96 1.87 0.76
N ARG A 81 -15.85 1.11 1.85
CA ARG A 81 -15.91 -0.36 1.80
C ARG A 81 -17.28 -0.86 1.36
N ALA A 82 -18.35 -0.34 1.95
CA ALA A 82 -19.71 -0.73 1.61
C ALA A 82 -20.01 -0.48 0.12
N LEU A 83 -19.53 0.65 -0.42
CA LEU A 83 -19.64 0.94 -1.84
C LEU A 83 -18.82 -0.05 -2.69
N ALA A 84 -17.55 -0.33 -2.33
CA ALA A 84 -16.71 -1.27 -3.06
C ALA A 84 -17.32 -2.68 -3.08
N ASP A 85 -17.84 -3.15 -1.95
CA ASP A 85 -18.50 -4.44 -1.82
C ASP A 85 -19.80 -4.48 -2.64
N GLY A 86 -20.63 -3.44 -2.54
CA GLY A 86 -21.89 -3.33 -3.30
C GLY A 86 -21.69 -3.29 -4.82
N LEU A 87 -20.59 -2.71 -5.29
CA LEU A 87 -20.21 -2.69 -6.71
C LEU A 87 -19.39 -3.91 -7.14
N ASN A 88 -19.06 -4.82 -6.21
CA ASN A 88 -18.07 -5.88 -6.43
C ASN A 88 -16.76 -5.36 -7.07
N ALA A 89 -16.35 -4.15 -6.71
CA ALA A 89 -15.14 -3.49 -7.19
C ALA A 89 -14.01 -3.61 -6.14
N PRO A 90 -12.73 -3.47 -6.54
CA PRO A 90 -11.65 -3.28 -5.58
C PRO A 90 -11.73 -1.89 -4.94
N LEU A 91 -11.26 -1.78 -3.68
CA LEU A 91 -11.07 -0.51 -2.98
C LEU A 91 -9.63 -0.04 -3.15
N ARG A 92 -9.43 1.18 -3.62
CA ARG A 92 -8.14 1.84 -3.64
C ARG A 92 -8.12 2.92 -2.57
N PHE A 93 -7.26 2.72 -1.58
CA PHE A 93 -7.06 3.65 -0.48
C PHE A 93 -5.84 4.52 -0.76
N ARG A 94 -6.07 5.82 -0.96
CA ARG A 94 -5.05 6.80 -1.34
C ARG A 94 -4.71 7.69 -0.16
N LEU A 95 -3.43 7.79 0.15
CA LEU A 95 -2.89 8.71 1.15
C LEU A 95 -2.18 9.86 0.41
N ARG A 96 -2.69 11.07 0.57
CA ARG A 96 -2.00 12.31 0.15
C ARG A 96 -1.43 12.96 1.39
N LEU A 97 -0.10 12.98 1.49
CA LEU A 97 0.59 13.50 2.67
C LEU A 97 1.20 14.87 2.36
N ALA A 98 1.10 15.80 3.30
CA ALA A 98 1.70 17.12 3.17
C ALA A 98 3.22 17.02 2.90
N LEU A 99 3.72 17.78 1.92
CA LEU A 99 5.15 17.76 1.56
C LEU A 99 6.04 18.32 2.67
N ASN A 100 5.50 19.25 3.47
CA ASN A 100 6.19 19.89 4.59
C ASN A 100 6.12 19.10 5.90
N ALA A 101 5.68 17.84 5.87
CA ALA A 101 5.58 16.95 7.03
C ALA A 101 6.41 15.66 6.82
N PRO A 102 7.75 15.75 6.74
CA PRO A 102 8.63 14.60 6.45
C PRO A 102 8.44 13.43 7.41
N GLU A 103 8.09 13.70 8.66
CA GLU A 103 7.76 12.71 9.68
C GLU A 103 6.57 11.83 9.30
N LEU A 104 5.56 12.36 8.59
CA LEU A 104 4.45 11.55 8.08
C LEU A 104 4.90 10.62 6.95
N HIS A 105 5.85 11.04 6.13
CA HIS A 105 6.40 10.21 5.05
C HIS A 105 7.25 9.06 5.58
N ALA A 106 7.79 9.20 6.80
CA ALA A 106 8.59 8.17 7.48
C ALA A 106 7.73 7.08 8.15
N LEU A 107 6.41 7.30 8.31
CA LEU A 107 5.50 6.31 8.87
C LEU A 107 5.28 5.13 7.90
N ARG A 108 5.20 3.92 8.46
CA ARG A 108 4.92 2.68 7.74
C ARG A 108 3.42 2.52 7.45
N TRP A 109 2.90 3.30 6.49
CA TRP A 109 1.49 3.25 6.10
C TRP A 109 1.05 1.88 5.59
N GLU A 110 1.97 1.08 5.05
CA GLU A 110 1.73 -0.31 4.65
C GLU A 110 1.43 -1.24 5.83
N ALA A 111 1.78 -0.84 7.07
CA ALA A 111 1.45 -1.58 8.27
C ALA A 111 0.03 -1.30 8.78
N LEU A 112 -0.74 -0.43 8.11
CA LEU A 112 -2.12 -0.16 8.49
C LEU A 112 -2.95 -1.45 8.51
N HIS A 113 -3.77 -1.55 9.54
CA HIS A 113 -4.83 -2.52 9.67
C HIS A 113 -6.18 -1.85 9.40
N ASP A 114 -7.14 -2.69 9.06
CA ASP A 114 -8.54 -2.40 9.00
C ASP A 114 -9.06 -1.90 10.35
N PRO A 115 -9.65 -0.70 10.44
CA PRO A 115 -10.15 -0.15 11.72
C PRO A 115 -11.37 -0.90 12.28
N LEU A 116 -11.98 -1.82 11.51
CA LEU A 116 -13.15 -2.61 11.93
C LEU A 116 -12.79 -4.05 12.23
N THR A 117 -12.06 -4.70 11.30
CA THR A 117 -11.74 -6.13 11.42
C THR A 117 -10.38 -6.38 12.06
N HIS A 118 -9.55 -5.34 12.17
CA HIS A 118 -8.14 -5.43 12.58
C HIS A 118 -7.31 -6.37 11.71
N ALA A 119 -7.75 -6.68 10.48
CA ALA A 119 -6.94 -7.40 9.50
C ALA A 119 -5.90 -6.46 8.85
N PRO A 120 -4.68 -6.91 8.55
CA PRO A 120 -3.70 -6.09 7.83
C PRO A 120 -4.21 -5.69 6.44
N LEU A 121 -4.17 -4.39 6.10
CA LEU A 121 -4.66 -3.91 4.80
C LEU A 121 -3.82 -4.42 3.64
N ALA A 122 -2.50 -4.52 3.83
CA ALA A 122 -1.56 -4.97 2.79
C ALA A 122 -1.74 -6.45 2.38
N LEU A 123 -2.51 -7.23 3.15
CA LEU A 123 -2.81 -8.63 2.85
C LEU A 123 -4.17 -8.83 2.17
N ASN A 124 -4.91 -7.75 1.94
CA ASN A 124 -6.21 -7.82 1.29
C ASN A 124 -6.06 -7.65 -0.23
N GLU A 125 -6.32 -8.73 -0.98
CA GLU A 125 -6.21 -8.78 -2.44
C GLU A 125 -7.16 -7.83 -3.19
N ARG A 126 -8.25 -7.41 -2.55
CA ARG A 126 -9.23 -6.46 -3.09
C ARG A 126 -8.92 -5.02 -2.71
N LEU A 127 -7.85 -4.79 -1.96
CA LEU A 127 -7.46 -3.48 -1.47
C LEU A 127 -6.10 -3.06 -2.03
N ARG A 128 -6.03 -1.82 -2.52
CA ARG A 128 -4.77 -1.22 -2.97
C ARG A 128 -4.44 0.01 -2.16
N LEU A 129 -3.36 -0.04 -1.39
CA LEU A 129 -2.82 1.14 -0.73
C LEU A 129 -1.94 1.92 -1.73
N VAL A 130 -2.23 3.20 -1.90
CA VAL A 130 -1.48 4.11 -2.76
C VAL A 130 -1.04 5.31 -1.93
N ARG A 131 0.24 5.65 -1.98
CA ARG A 131 0.76 6.90 -1.43
C ARG A 131 1.02 7.87 -2.57
N GLU A 132 0.31 8.99 -2.57
CA GLU A 132 0.45 10.05 -3.56
C GLU A 132 1.33 11.17 -2.99
N LEU A 133 2.32 11.58 -3.79
CA LEU A 133 3.08 12.79 -3.55
C LEU A 133 2.42 13.90 -4.35
N ALA A 134 2.01 14.97 -3.68
CA ALA A 134 1.57 16.16 -4.37
C ALA A 134 2.75 16.69 -5.21
N SER A 135 2.53 16.90 -6.49
CA SER A 135 3.48 17.54 -7.39
C SER A 135 2.81 18.75 -8.00
N SER A 136 3.45 19.91 -7.91
CA SER A 136 3.06 21.10 -8.67
C SER A 136 3.48 21.02 -10.14
N GLU A 137 4.33 20.06 -10.51
CA GLU A 137 4.76 19.84 -11.88
C GLU A 137 3.62 19.22 -12.68
N THR A 138 3.04 20.01 -13.57
CA THR A 138 1.98 19.61 -14.51
C THR A 138 2.54 19.17 -15.86
N ARG A 139 3.87 19.21 -16.04
CA ARG A 139 4.52 18.76 -17.27
C ARG A 139 4.21 17.26 -17.46
N PRO A 140 3.71 16.85 -18.64
CA PRO A 140 3.51 15.44 -18.93
C PRO A 140 4.81 14.68 -18.68
N LEU A 141 4.75 13.67 -17.81
CA LEU A 141 5.84 12.74 -17.61
C LEU A 141 6.05 11.98 -18.92
N THR A 142 7.11 12.33 -19.65
CA THR A 142 7.62 11.46 -20.70
C THR A 142 8.23 10.26 -20.01
N LEU A 143 7.44 9.20 -19.87
CA LEU A 143 7.97 7.91 -19.44
C LEU A 143 9.06 7.52 -20.42
N ALA A 144 10.24 7.15 -19.89
CA ALA A 144 11.24 6.51 -20.73
C ALA A 144 10.57 5.31 -21.44
N PRO A 145 10.95 5.01 -22.70
CA PRO A 145 10.49 3.80 -23.36
C PRO A 145 10.65 2.64 -22.41
N LYS A 146 9.60 1.80 -22.29
CA LYS A 146 9.66 0.61 -21.44
C LYS A 146 10.94 -0.15 -21.82
N PRO A 147 11.91 -0.32 -20.90
CA PRO A 147 13.14 -0.99 -21.26
C PRO A 147 12.81 -2.41 -21.72
N ALA A 148 13.64 -2.95 -22.61
CA ALA A 148 13.55 -4.36 -22.97
C ALA A 148 13.56 -5.18 -21.68
N LEU A 149 12.47 -5.91 -21.42
CA LEU A 149 12.33 -6.68 -20.20
C LEU A 149 13.39 -7.78 -20.19
N ARG A 150 14.07 -7.94 -19.06
CA ARG A 150 15.08 -8.97 -18.83
C ARG A 150 14.76 -9.63 -17.50
N ALA A 151 14.94 -10.94 -17.42
CA ALA A 151 14.82 -11.68 -16.16
C ALA A 151 16.21 -12.00 -15.59
N LEU A 152 16.29 -11.92 -14.27
CA LEU A 152 17.38 -12.46 -13.47
C LEU A 152 16.79 -13.58 -12.61
N LEU A 153 17.30 -14.79 -12.74
CA LEU A 153 16.92 -15.93 -11.90
C LEU A 153 18.05 -16.23 -10.93
N ALA A 154 17.72 -16.34 -9.64
CA ALA A 154 18.59 -16.86 -8.62
C ALA A 154 17.87 -18.05 -7.97
N VAL A 155 18.53 -19.20 -7.90
CA VAL A 155 17.99 -20.42 -7.30
C VAL A 155 18.77 -20.69 -6.01
N ALA A 156 18.15 -20.44 -4.86
CA ALA A 156 18.80 -20.67 -3.58
C ALA A 156 18.78 -22.17 -3.23
N ASN A 157 19.93 -22.84 -3.33
CA ASN A 157 20.13 -24.20 -2.86
C ASN A 157 21.22 -24.24 -1.76
N PRO A 158 20.87 -23.89 -0.52
CA PRO A 158 21.84 -23.84 0.57
C PRO A 158 22.37 -25.24 0.90
N ARG A 159 23.71 -25.36 1.07
CA ARG A 159 24.39 -26.65 1.31
C ARG A 159 23.97 -27.36 2.60
N ASN A 160 23.37 -26.64 3.54
CA ASN A 160 22.93 -27.15 4.84
C ASN A 160 21.41 -27.39 4.91
N ALA A 161 20.73 -27.52 3.77
CA ALA A 161 19.29 -27.84 3.75
C ALA A 161 18.94 -29.09 4.57
N ALA A 162 19.83 -30.10 4.57
CA ALA A 162 19.66 -31.33 5.34
C ALA A 162 19.57 -31.11 6.86
N ASP A 163 20.27 -30.10 7.41
CA ASP A 163 20.23 -29.77 8.84
C ASP A 163 18.82 -29.37 9.31
N TYR A 164 17.98 -28.94 8.36
CA TYR A 164 16.60 -28.51 8.60
C TYR A 164 15.57 -29.53 8.09
N GLY A 165 15.98 -30.74 7.71
CA GLY A 165 15.08 -31.76 7.17
C GLY A 165 14.50 -31.42 5.80
N LEU A 166 15.14 -30.53 5.05
CA LEU A 166 14.72 -30.13 3.71
C LEU A 166 15.51 -30.93 2.66
N ALA A 167 14.82 -31.34 1.59
CA ALA A 167 15.46 -31.98 0.45
C ALA A 167 16.30 -30.98 -0.35
N GLU A 168 17.37 -31.48 -0.98
CA GLU A 168 18.15 -30.70 -1.93
C GLU A 168 17.29 -30.31 -3.13
N LEU A 169 17.48 -29.08 -3.62
CA LEU A 169 16.70 -28.55 -4.74
C LEU A 169 17.33 -28.96 -6.06
N ASP A 170 16.52 -29.44 -7.00
CA ASP A 170 16.93 -29.63 -8.40
C ASP A 170 17.07 -28.26 -9.10
N VAL A 171 18.24 -27.66 -8.92
CA VAL A 171 18.55 -26.31 -9.42
C VAL A 171 18.37 -26.20 -10.93
N ASP A 172 18.83 -27.21 -11.67
CA ASP A 172 18.73 -27.25 -13.13
C ASP A 172 17.27 -27.38 -13.58
N GLY A 173 16.48 -28.21 -12.89
CA GLY A 173 15.05 -28.34 -13.13
C GLY A 173 14.27 -27.05 -12.87
N GLU A 174 14.58 -26.33 -11.78
CA GLU A 174 13.95 -25.04 -11.50
C GLU A 174 14.33 -23.99 -12.54
N ALA A 175 15.61 -23.94 -12.95
CA ALA A 175 16.07 -23.05 -14.01
C ALA A 175 15.37 -23.34 -15.35
N ALA A 176 15.18 -24.61 -15.69
CA ALA A 176 14.47 -25.03 -16.90
C ALA A 176 12.98 -24.66 -16.86
N ARG A 177 12.30 -24.85 -15.72
CA ARG A 177 10.90 -24.45 -15.52
C ARG A 177 10.72 -22.95 -15.68
N ALA A 178 11.57 -22.17 -15.02
CA ALA A 178 11.54 -20.71 -15.11
C ALA A 178 11.80 -20.23 -16.54
N ARG A 179 12.81 -20.79 -17.24
CA ARG A 179 13.09 -20.46 -18.63
C ARG A 179 11.90 -20.73 -19.55
N ARG A 180 11.22 -21.87 -19.37
CA ARG A 180 10.03 -22.22 -20.16
C ARG A 180 8.88 -21.24 -19.91
N ALA A 181 8.64 -20.88 -18.65
CA ALA A 181 7.57 -19.96 -18.28
C ALA A 181 7.80 -18.53 -18.77
N LEU A 182 9.07 -18.08 -18.80
CA LEU A 182 9.45 -16.75 -19.25
C LEU A 182 9.52 -16.61 -20.78
N GLY A 183 9.49 -17.71 -21.53
CA GLY A 183 9.48 -17.71 -22.99
C GLY A 183 10.71 -17.02 -23.58
N ASP A 184 10.49 -16.09 -24.50
CA ASP A 184 11.56 -15.38 -25.23
C ASP A 184 12.23 -14.27 -24.41
N LEU A 185 11.87 -14.10 -23.13
CA LEU A 185 12.46 -13.10 -22.27
C LEU A 185 13.95 -13.41 -22.02
N PRO A 186 14.89 -12.49 -22.30
CA PRO A 186 16.29 -12.70 -22.00
C PRO A 186 16.49 -13.01 -20.51
N LEU A 187 16.97 -14.21 -20.21
CA LEU A 187 17.13 -14.72 -18.85
C LEU A 187 18.61 -14.87 -18.51
N THR A 188 19.04 -14.22 -17.44
CA THR A 188 20.37 -14.42 -16.81
C THR A 188 20.19 -15.27 -15.56
N LEU A 189 20.94 -16.37 -15.45
CA LEU A 189 21.02 -17.18 -14.23
C LEU A 189 22.19 -16.67 -13.37
N VAL A 190 21.92 -16.38 -12.10
CA VAL A 190 22.95 -16.10 -11.11
C VAL A 190 23.31 -17.42 -10.43
N PRO A 191 24.60 -17.81 -10.42
CA PRO A 191 25.07 -19.01 -9.73
C PRO A 191 25.01 -18.89 -8.21
#